data_AF-A0A3D1S4M6-F1
#
_entry.id   AF-A0A3D1S4M6-F1
#
_cell.length_a   1.000
_cell.length_b   1.000
_cell.length_c   1.000
_cell.angle_alpha   90.00
_cell.angle_beta   90.00
_cell.angle_gamma   90.00
#
_symmetry.space_group_name_H-M   'P 1'
#
loop_
_entity.id
_entity.type
_entity.pdbx_description
1 polymer ?
#
loop_
_entity_poly.entity_id
_entity_poly.type
_entity_poly.pdbx_seq_one_letter_code
_entity_poly.pdbx_strand_id
1 'polypeptide(L)'
;MHTDSFNLDNHNAHKLLIWVLLGQGAFSLGIGVLTDTVALGVIASVIILMVPIYLGFSQPNAGVTKHALAIGTQLMASLHIQQTLGMTEMHFQVFVLLAFLSVYRDWKVILTGTLVIATHHVLGFVSQHTMGGIVVFEDASPALIILLIHAAFAVMECSVLAYMAHRASQEHAVTVQIEQVI
;
A
#
# COMPACT_ATOMS: atom_id res chain seq x y z
N MET A 1 9.06 15.77 29.49
CA MET A 1 9.05 16.50 28.21
C MET A 1 9.62 15.63 27.08
N HIS A 2 9.28 14.33 27.03
CA HIS A 2 9.98 13.33 26.19
C HIS A 2 9.05 12.49 25.28
N THR A 3 7.76 12.83 25.24
CA THR A 3 6.78 12.25 24.30
C THR A 3 6.90 12.81 22.88
N ASP A 4 7.78 13.79 22.68
CA ASP A 4 7.80 14.60 21.46
C ASP A 4 8.60 13.90 20.35
N SER A 5 9.69 13.19 20.64
CA SER A 5 10.46 12.45 19.62
C SER A 5 9.67 11.29 18.99
N PHE A 6 8.92 10.54 19.79
CA PHE A 6 8.04 9.45 19.31
C PHE A 6 6.90 9.97 18.42
N ASN A 7 6.34 11.13 18.76
CA ASN A 7 5.34 11.78 17.93
C ASN A 7 5.96 12.35 16.66
N LEU A 8 7.15 12.95 16.69
CA LEU A 8 7.81 13.57 15.53
C LEU A 8 8.19 12.54 14.45
N ASP A 9 8.68 11.36 14.83
CA ASP A 9 9.03 10.28 13.88
C ASP A 9 7.79 9.73 13.14
N ASN A 10 6.70 9.44 13.87
CA ASN A 10 5.43 9.04 13.26
C ASN A 10 4.77 10.20 12.50
N HIS A 11 5.01 11.45 12.92
CA HIS A 11 4.44 12.63 12.30
C HIS A 11 5.03 12.89 10.90
N ASN A 12 6.30 12.54 10.67
CA ASN A 12 6.89 12.65 9.34
C ASN A 12 6.49 11.46 8.44
N ALA A 13 6.34 10.28 9.01
CA ALA A 13 5.92 9.07 8.30
C ALA A 13 4.52 9.21 7.63
N HIS A 14 3.49 9.61 8.38
CA HIS A 14 2.15 9.71 7.79
C HIS A 14 2.04 10.80 6.72
N LYS A 15 2.74 11.93 6.88
CA LYS A 15 2.78 12.99 5.86
C LYS A 15 3.36 12.48 4.54
N LEU A 16 4.44 11.70 4.60
CA LEU A 16 5.02 11.06 3.43
C LEU A 16 3.97 10.22 2.70
N LEU A 17 3.26 9.35 3.42
CA LEU A 17 2.27 8.45 2.82
C LEU A 17 1.02 9.20 2.31
N ILE A 18 0.62 10.30 2.94
CA ILE A 18 -0.43 11.19 2.41
C ILE A 18 0.02 11.79 1.08
N TRP A 19 1.24 12.31 0.97
CA TRP A 19 1.75 12.82 -0.30
C TRP A 19 1.82 11.75 -1.38
N VAL A 20 2.23 10.53 -1.03
CA VAL A 20 2.21 9.38 -1.93
C VAL A 20 0.78 9.11 -2.41
N LEU A 21 -0.22 9.06 -1.51
CA LEU A 21 -1.62 8.86 -1.87
C LEU A 21 -2.19 9.95 -2.79
N LEU A 22 -1.89 11.21 -2.49
CA LEU A 22 -2.29 12.33 -3.35
C LEU A 22 -1.63 12.24 -4.73
N GLY A 23 -0.35 11.86 -4.76
CA GLY A 23 0.37 11.56 -5.99
C GLY A 23 -0.25 10.40 -6.78
N GLN A 24 -0.65 9.32 -6.11
CA GLN A 24 -1.39 8.22 -6.74
C GLN A 24 -2.74 8.69 -7.29
N GLY A 25 -3.49 9.53 -6.56
CA GLY A 25 -4.74 10.11 -7.06
C GLY A 25 -4.54 10.94 -8.33
N ALA A 26 -3.53 11.80 -8.37
CA ALA A 26 -3.18 12.56 -9.56
C ALA A 26 -2.73 11.66 -10.72
N PHE A 27 -1.97 10.60 -10.41
CA PHE A 27 -1.51 9.64 -11.41
C PHE A 27 -2.67 8.83 -12.00
N SER A 28 -3.67 8.42 -11.19
CA SER A 28 -4.90 7.78 -11.65
C SER A 28 -5.68 8.63 -12.66
N LEU A 29 -5.71 9.95 -12.48
CA LEU A 29 -6.29 10.87 -13.47
C LEU A 29 -5.51 10.85 -14.78
N GLY A 30 -4.17 10.89 -14.70
CA GLY A 30 -3.28 10.82 -15.85
C GLY A 30 -3.48 9.53 -16.66
N ILE A 31 -3.48 8.37 -15.98
CA ILE A 31 -3.80 7.08 -16.59
C ILE A 31 -5.21 7.11 -17.18
N GLY A 32 -6.18 7.66 -16.45
CA GLY A 32 -7.57 7.76 -16.88
C GLY A 32 -7.74 8.48 -18.20
N VAL A 33 -7.02 9.57 -18.42
CA VAL A 33 -7.02 10.31 -19.70
C VAL A 33 -6.40 9.48 -20.83
N LEU A 34 -5.34 8.73 -20.55
CA LEU A 34 -4.63 7.93 -21.56
C LEU A 34 -5.35 6.62 -21.91
N THR A 35 -6.20 6.12 -21.02
CA THR A 35 -6.88 4.81 -21.14
C THR A 35 -8.39 4.92 -21.31
N ASP A 36 -8.92 6.14 -21.42
CA ASP A 36 -10.36 6.45 -21.45
C ASP A 36 -11.14 5.91 -20.22
N THR A 37 -10.47 5.89 -19.05
CA THR A 37 -11.04 5.42 -17.77
C THR A 37 -11.20 6.55 -16.75
N VAL A 38 -11.27 7.81 -17.16
CA VAL A 38 -11.34 8.99 -16.26
C VAL A 38 -12.42 8.85 -15.21
N ALA A 39 -13.64 8.42 -15.59
CA ALA A 39 -14.74 8.27 -14.64
C ALA A 39 -14.43 7.23 -13.55
N LEU A 40 -13.89 6.07 -13.95
CA LEU A 40 -13.46 5.02 -13.01
C LEU A 40 -12.35 5.55 -12.09
N GLY A 41 -11.31 6.17 -12.67
CA GLY A 41 -10.17 6.72 -11.93
C GLY A 41 -10.60 7.74 -10.88
N VAL A 42 -11.43 8.72 -11.26
CA VAL A 42 -11.94 9.76 -10.34
C VAL A 42 -12.78 9.14 -9.22
N ILE A 43 -13.81 8.35 -9.57
CA ILE A 43 -14.78 7.85 -8.61
C ILE A 43 -14.10 6.90 -7.61
N ALA A 44 -13.32 5.93 -8.12
CA ALA A 44 -12.62 4.98 -7.26
C ALA A 44 -11.57 5.69 -6.39
N SER A 45 -10.81 6.64 -6.94
CA SER A 45 -9.84 7.40 -6.14
C SER A 45 -10.51 8.15 -5.00
N VAL A 46 -11.64 8.84 -5.24
CA VAL A 46 -12.36 9.57 -4.18
C VAL A 46 -12.79 8.61 -3.06
N ILE A 47 -13.34 7.44 -3.41
CA ILE A 47 -13.77 6.44 -2.44
C ILE A 47 -12.58 5.91 -1.63
N ILE A 48 -11.50 5.52 -2.31
CA ILE A 48 -10.30 4.95 -1.68
C ILE A 48 -9.61 5.97 -0.77
N LEU A 49 -9.50 7.23 -1.21
CA LEU A 49 -8.77 8.27 -0.50
C LEU A 49 -9.52 8.82 0.72
N MET A 50 -10.86 8.75 0.73
CA MET A 50 -11.69 9.39 1.77
C MET A 50 -11.25 9.00 3.20
N VAL A 51 -11.20 7.71 3.50
CA VAL A 51 -10.87 7.18 4.83
C VAL A 51 -9.42 7.44 5.24
N PRO A 52 -8.39 7.04 4.45
CA PRO A 52 -6.99 7.24 4.84
C PRO A 52 -6.63 8.72 5.01
N ILE A 53 -7.16 9.61 4.17
CA ILE A 53 -6.90 11.05 4.28
C ILE A 53 -7.59 11.63 5.50
N TYR A 54 -8.85 11.29 5.75
CA TYR A 54 -9.57 11.75 6.95
C TYR A 54 -8.87 11.32 8.24
N LEU A 55 -8.48 10.04 8.36
CA LEU A 55 -7.75 9.53 9.51
C LEU A 55 -6.34 10.14 9.62
N GLY A 56 -5.69 10.38 8.48
CA GLY A 56 -4.39 11.03 8.40
C GLY A 56 -4.36 12.42 9.02
N PHE A 57 -5.43 13.20 8.85
CA PHE A 57 -5.55 14.54 9.44
C PHE A 57 -6.13 14.54 10.85
N SER A 58 -7.10 13.68 11.13
CA SER A 58 -7.82 13.69 12.42
C SER A 58 -7.09 12.93 13.53
N GLN A 59 -6.37 11.85 13.19
CA GLN A 59 -5.75 10.93 14.15
C GLN A 59 -4.37 10.44 13.67
N PRO A 60 -3.41 11.33 13.38
CA PRO A 60 -2.14 10.98 12.72
C PRO A 60 -1.30 9.94 13.47
N ASN A 61 -1.43 9.85 14.79
CA ASN A 61 -0.64 8.96 15.65
C ASN A 61 -1.36 7.65 16.01
N ALA A 62 -2.62 7.47 15.59
CA ALA A 62 -3.37 6.26 15.90
C ALA A 62 -2.92 5.08 15.03
N GLY A 63 -2.88 3.87 15.61
CA GLY A 63 -2.54 2.66 14.86
C GLY A 63 -3.46 2.42 13.66
N VAL A 64 -4.75 2.72 13.80
CA VAL A 64 -5.75 2.60 12.73
C VAL A 64 -5.39 3.44 11.50
N THR A 65 -4.78 4.62 11.68
CA THR A 65 -4.36 5.50 10.59
C THR A 65 -3.26 4.88 9.75
N LYS A 66 -2.31 4.19 10.38
CA LYS A 66 -1.22 3.47 9.68
C LYS A 66 -1.78 2.37 8.78
N HIS A 67 -2.73 1.59 9.30
CA HIS A 67 -3.41 0.54 8.53
C HIS A 67 -4.28 1.12 7.41
N ALA A 68 -5.01 2.21 7.67
CA ALA A 68 -5.81 2.89 6.66
C ALA A 68 -4.95 3.41 5.51
N LEU A 69 -3.80 4.02 5.79
CA LEU A 69 -2.85 4.47 4.78
C LEU A 69 -2.27 3.29 3.98
N ALA A 70 -1.94 2.17 4.63
CA ALA A 70 -1.49 0.95 3.94
C ALA A 70 -2.56 0.34 3.02
N ILE A 71 -3.82 0.30 3.48
CA ILE A 71 -4.95 -0.15 2.66
C ILE A 71 -5.13 0.79 1.47
N GLY A 72 -5.14 2.10 1.72
CA GLY A 72 -5.33 3.12 0.69
C GLY A 72 -4.30 3.04 -0.42
N THR A 73 -3.00 2.92 -0.08
CA THR A 73 -1.94 2.90 -1.09
C THR A 73 -2.01 1.65 -1.98
N GLN A 74 -2.35 0.50 -1.40
CA GLN A 74 -2.49 -0.76 -2.13
C GLN A 74 -3.79 -0.83 -2.95
N LEU A 75 -4.88 -0.22 -2.49
CA LEU A 75 -6.10 -0.06 -3.29
C LEU A 75 -5.89 0.90 -4.45
N MET A 76 -5.13 1.99 -4.26
CA MET A 76 -4.75 2.88 -5.36
C MET A 76 -3.86 2.16 -6.38
N ALA A 77 -2.91 1.34 -5.93
CA ALA A 77 -2.12 0.50 -6.83
C ALA A 77 -2.99 -0.49 -7.62
N SER A 78 -3.98 -1.09 -6.96
CA SER A 78 -4.97 -1.97 -7.58
C SER A 78 -5.78 -1.24 -8.66
N LEU A 79 -6.23 -0.01 -8.37
CA LEU A 79 -6.92 0.85 -9.34
C LEU A 79 -6.04 1.16 -10.56
N HIS A 80 -4.77 1.48 -10.37
CA HIS A 80 -3.85 1.74 -11.48
C HIS A 80 -3.64 0.50 -12.35
N ILE A 81 -3.51 -0.69 -11.75
CA ILE A 81 -3.44 -1.96 -12.49
C ILE A 81 -4.71 -2.18 -13.30
N GLN A 82 -5.89 -1.96 -12.70
CA GLN A 82 -7.17 -2.07 -13.39
C GLN A 82 -7.28 -1.09 -14.57
N GLN A 83 -6.94 0.18 -14.37
CA GLN A 83 -7.03 1.22 -15.42
C GLN A 83 -6.08 0.94 -16.59
N THR A 84 -4.99 0.21 -16.33
CA THR A 84 -4.00 -0.19 -17.35
C THR A 84 -4.19 -1.61 -17.84
N LEU A 85 -5.36 -2.22 -17.58
CA LEU A 85 -5.73 -3.56 -18.04
C LEU A 85 -4.69 -4.64 -17.66
N GLY A 86 -4.14 -4.54 -16.46
CA GLY A 86 -3.21 -5.54 -15.92
C GLY A 86 -1.76 -5.37 -16.34
N MET A 87 -1.36 -4.20 -16.87
CA MET A 87 0.01 -3.93 -17.33
C MET A 87 1.06 -4.34 -16.29
N THR A 88 2.01 -5.17 -16.70
CA THR A 88 3.02 -5.78 -15.82
C THR A 88 3.86 -4.71 -15.10
N GLU A 89 4.26 -3.65 -15.79
CA GLU A 89 5.06 -2.57 -15.21
C GLU A 89 4.33 -1.84 -14.07
N MET A 90 3.00 -1.81 -14.09
CA MET A 90 2.21 -1.19 -13.02
C MET A 90 2.24 -1.98 -11.72
N HIS A 91 2.65 -3.24 -11.76
CA HIS A 91 2.79 -4.08 -10.57
C HIS A 91 4.00 -3.69 -9.73
N PHE A 92 5.06 -3.10 -10.32
CA PHE A 92 6.25 -2.68 -9.59
C PHE A 92 5.92 -1.71 -8.44
N GLN A 93 4.89 -0.88 -8.61
CA GLN A 93 4.47 0.04 -7.57
C GLN A 93 4.05 -0.67 -6.28
N VAL A 94 3.52 -1.91 -6.36
CA VAL A 94 3.11 -2.69 -5.20
C VAL A 94 4.30 -2.89 -4.25
N PHE A 95 5.42 -3.36 -4.80
CA PHE A 95 6.66 -3.62 -4.08
C PHE A 95 7.26 -2.32 -3.51
N VAL A 96 7.31 -1.26 -4.33
CA VAL A 96 7.76 0.07 -3.88
C VAL A 96 6.93 0.59 -2.70
N LEU A 97 5.62 0.46 -2.77
CA LEU A 97 4.72 0.92 -1.72
C LEU A 97 4.83 0.07 -0.46
N LEU A 98 5.01 -1.26 -0.56
CA LEU A 98 5.27 -2.13 0.59
C LEU A 98 6.60 -1.73 1.28
N ALA A 99 7.64 -1.41 0.51
CA ALA A 99 8.88 -0.86 1.06
C ALA A 99 8.64 0.45 1.81
N PHE A 100 7.84 1.38 1.27
CA PHE A 100 7.51 2.64 1.93
C PHE A 100 6.79 2.44 3.27
N LEU A 101 5.92 1.43 3.39
CA LEU A 101 5.24 1.12 4.66
C LEU A 101 6.20 0.77 5.80
N SER A 102 7.44 0.37 5.50
CA SER A 102 8.47 0.11 6.51
C SER A 102 8.83 1.34 7.35
N VAL A 103 8.52 2.55 6.88
CA VAL A 103 8.69 3.80 7.65
C VAL A 103 7.96 3.77 8.99
N TYR A 104 6.86 3.01 9.09
CA TYR A 104 6.09 2.89 10.34
C TYR A 104 6.75 2.02 11.40
N ARG A 105 7.82 1.28 11.05
CA ARG A 105 8.51 0.30 11.93
C ARG A 105 7.51 -0.65 12.61
N ASP A 106 6.43 -0.99 11.90
CA ASP A 106 5.38 -1.88 12.36
C ASP A 106 5.11 -2.92 11.28
N TRP A 107 5.54 -4.15 11.56
CA TRP A 107 5.41 -5.27 10.63
C TRP A 107 3.95 -5.59 10.30
N LYS A 108 3.00 -5.27 11.19
CA LYS A 108 1.57 -5.51 10.94
C LYS A 108 1.02 -4.62 9.83
N VAL A 109 1.59 -3.43 9.66
CA VAL A 109 1.19 -2.47 8.62
C VAL A 109 1.63 -2.98 7.25
N ILE A 110 2.83 -3.56 7.15
CA ILE A 110 3.32 -4.23 5.93
C ILE A 110 2.40 -5.40 5.59
N LEU A 111 2.14 -6.29 6.57
CA LEU A 111 1.24 -7.43 6.38
C LEU A 111 -0.15 -6.99 5.90
N THR A 112 -0.68 -5.89 6.44
CA THR A 112 -1.97 -5.33 6.02
C THR A 112 -1.96 -4.96 4.54
N GLY A 113 -0.94 -4.23 4.08
CA GLY A 113 -0.80 -3.88 2.67
C GLY A 113 -0.69 -5.12 1.77
N THR A 114 0.13 -6.09 2.18
CA THR A 114 0.32 -7.35 1.43
C THR A 114 -0.99 -8.14 1.32
N LEU A 115 -1.80 -8.22 2.38
CA LEU A 115 -3.09 -8.92 2.34
C LEU A 115 -4.09 -8.25 1.40
N VAL A 116 -4.13 -6.92 1.35
CA VAL A 116 -4.99 -6.18 0.42
C VAL A 116 -4.63 -6.52 -1.02
N ILE A 117 -3.35 -6.41 -1.38
CA ILE A 117 -2.93 -6.65 -2.77
C ILE A 117 -2.99 -8.12 -3.15
N ALA A 118 -2.70 -9.05 -2.23
CA ALA A 118 -2.90 -10.48 -2.46
C ALA A 118 -4.37 -10.81 -2.75
N THR A 119 -5.30 -10.20 -2.00
CA THR A 119 -6.74 -10.34 -2.24
C THR A 119 -7.11 -9.84 -3.63
N HIS A 120 -6.61 -8.66 -4.04
CA HIS A 120 -6.83 -8.13 -5.38
C HIS A 120 -6.37 -9.10 -6.48
N HIS A 121 -5.17 -9.69 -6.34
CA HIS A 121 -4.63 -10.61 -7.33
C HIS A 121 -5.40 -11.92 -7.43
N VAL A 122 -5.80 -12.51 -6.29
CA VAL A 122 -6.60 -13.74 -6.27
C VAL A 122 -7.99 -13.48 -6.86
N LEU A 123 -8.64 -12.37 -6.47
CA LEU A 123 -9.94 -12.00 -7.03
C LEU A 123 -9.88 -11.69 -8.53
N GLY A 124 -8.83 -11.00 -8.97
CA GLY A 124 -8.58 -10.73 -10.38
C GLY A 124 -8.35 -12.00 -11.20
N PHE A 125 -7.54 -12.92 -10.68
CA PHE A 125 -7.31 -14.22 -11.30
C PHE A 125 -8.63 -14.97 -11.53
N VAL A 126 -9.46 -15.09 -10.48
CA VAL A 126 -10.77 -15.75 -10.58
C VAL A 126 -11.68 -15.01 -11.55
N SER A 127 -11.77 -13.68 -11.42
CA SER A 127 -12.59 -12.81 -12.27
C SER A 127 -12.28 -13.02 -13.75
N GLN A 128 -11.00 -13.02 -14.15
CA GLN A 128 -10.59 -13.18 -15.54
C GLN A 128 -10.95 -14.56 -16.11
N HIS A 129 -10.96 -15.61 -15.30
CA HIS A 129 -11.42 -16.95 -15.72
C HIS A 129 -12.95 -17.08 -15.79
N THR A 130 -13.69 -16.22 -15.12
CA THR A 130 -15.16 -16.25 -15.08
C THR A 130 -15.82 -15.10 -15.85
N MET A 131 -15.07 -14.42 -16.74
CA MET A 131 -15.53 -13.23 -17.49
C MET A 131 -16.06 -12.10 -16.59
N GLY A 132 -15.45 -11.93 -15.42
CA GLY A 132 -15.71 -10.84 -14.48
C GLY A 132 -15.04 -9.52 -14.89
N GLY A 133 -15.30 -8.45 -14.14
CA GLY A 133 -14.84 -7.10 -14.45
C GLY A 133 -13.51 -6.67 -13.81
N ILE A 134 -12.96 -7.46 -12.90
CA ILE A 134 -11.65 -7.17 -12.26
C ILE A 134 -10.55 -7.71 -13.17
N VAL A 135 -9.61 -6.85 -13.54
CA VAL A 135 -8.47 -7.13 -14.42
C VAL A 135 -7.18 -6.83 -13.65
N VAL A 136 -6.37 -7.86 -13.50
CA VAL A 136 -5.07 -7.80 -12.82
C VAL A 136 -3.94 -8.23 -13.74
N PHE A 137 -4.19 -9.18 -14.63
CA PHE A 137 -3.19 -9.72 -15.55
C PHE A 137 -3.49 -9.26 -16.98
N GLU A 138 -2.46 -8.99 -17.77
CA GLU A 138 -2.61 -8.63 -19.20
C GLU A 138 -3.34 -9.72 -19.99
N ASP A 139 -3.01 -10.98 -19.74
CA ASP A 139 -3.69 -12.12 -20.36
C ASP A 139 -5.10 -12.29 -19.80
N ALA A 140 -6.10 -12.39 -20.69
CA ALA A 140 -7.49 -12.63 -20.30
C ALA A 140 -7.71 -13.96 -19.54
N SER A 141 -6.81 -14.94 -19.70
CA SER A 141 -6.85 -16.22 -18.98
C SER A 141 -5.45 -16.55 -18.44
N PRO A 142 -5.00 -15.88 -17.37
CA PRO A 142 -3.63 -15.99 -16.90
C PRO A 142 -3.35 -17.40 -16.37
N ALA A 143 -2.18 -17.95 -16.70
CA ALA A 143 -1.79 -19.25 -16.17
C ALA A 143 -1.60 -19.20 -14.65
N LEU A 144 -2.09 -20.20 -13.92
CA LEU A 144 -1.97 -20.29 -12.45
C LEU A 144 -0.52 -20.10 -11.96
N ILE A 145 0.45 -20.58 -12.73
CA ILE A 145 1.87 -20.45 -12.39
C ILE A 145 2.34 -18.99 -12.29
N ILE A 146 1.77 -18.07 -13.09
CA ILE A 146 2.11 -16.64 -13.04
C ILE A 146 1.64 -16.03 -11.72
N LEU A 147 0.41 -16.35 -11.28
CA LEU A 147 -0.10 -15.94 -9.97
C LEU A 147 0.79 -16.50 -8.85
N LEU A 148 1.18 -17.77 -8.92
CA LEU A 148 2.03 -18.40 -7.89
C LEU A 148 3.42 -17.77 -7.80
N ILE A 149 4.04 -17.45 -8.95
CA ILE A 149 5.34 -16.74 -8.98
C ILE A 149 5.19 -15.34 -8.38
N HIS A 150 4.17 -14.58 -8.78
CA HIS A 150 3.89 -13.26 -8.21
C HIS A 150 3.68 -13.32 -6.70
N ALA A 151 2.86 -14.26 -6.23
CA ALA A 151 2.59 -14.48 -4.82
C ALA A 151 3.86 -14.83 -4.05
N ALA A 152 4.75 -15.65 -4.62
CA ALA A 152 6.02 -16.01 -4.00
C ALA A 152 6.93 -14.78 -3.78
N PHE A 153 7.03 -13.88 -4.77
CA PHE A 153 7.77 -12.63 -4.63
C PHE A 153 7.15 -11.71 -3.56
N ALA A 154 5.83 -11.54 -3.56
CA ALA A 154 5.13 -10.72 -2.57
C ALA A 154 5.28 -11.27 -1.13
N VAL A 155 5.23 -12.59 -0.95
CA VAL A 155 5.45 -13.25 0.35
C VAL A 155 6.89 -13.08 0.82
N MET A 156 7.87 -13.25 -0.08
CA MET A 156 9.28 -13.05 0.25
C MET A 156 9.54 -11.61 0.70
N GLU A 157 9.09 -10.63 -0.09
CA GLU A 157 9.24 -9.22 0.24
C GLU A 157 8.57 -8.88 1.58
N CYS A 158 7.30 -9.28 1.75
CA CYS A 158 6.57 -9.06 3.00
C CYS A 158 7.34 -9.64 4.19
N SER A 159 7.90 -10.85 4.06
CA SER A 159 8.65 -11.50 5.13
C SER A 159 9.90 -10.72 5.52
N VAL A 160 10.69 -10.29 4.53
CA VAL A 160 11.93 -9.54 4.76
C VAL A 160 11.63 -8.16 5.34
N LEU A 161 10.69 -7.41 4.74
CA LEU A 161 10.31 -6.08 5.23
C LEU A 161 9.69 -6.15 6.63
N ALA A 162 8.83 -7.14 6.89
CA ALA A 162 8.24 -7.35 8.22
C ALA A 162 9.33 -7.62 9.27
N TYR A 163 10.31 -8.47 8.96
CA TYR A 163 11.45 -8.72 9.84
C TYR A 163 12.27 -7.45 10.10
N MET A 164 12.60 -6.70 9.04
CA MET A 164 13.35 -5.45 9.17
C MET A 164 12.59 -4.39 9.97
N ALA A 165 11.29 -4.22 9.72
CA ALA A 165 10.44 -3.28 10.45
C ALA A 165 10.32 -3.66 11.92
N HIS A 166 10.19 -4.96 12.24
CA HIS A 166 10.17 -5.44 13.61
C HIS A 166 11.49 -5.15 14.34
N ARG A 167 12.62 -5.41 13.70
CA ARG A 167 13.94 -5.09 14.26
C ARG A 167 14.16 -3.60 14.46
N ALA A 168 13.80 -2.77 13.47
CA ALA A 168 13.88 -1.32 13.59
C ALA A 168 13.01 -0.79 14.75
N SER A 169 11.87 -1.43 15.03
CA SER A 169 11.03 -1.13 16.19
C SER A 169 11.74 -1.40 17.52
N GLN A 170 12.41 -2.56 17.62
CA GLN A 170 13.18 -2.94 18.82
C GLN A 170 14.38 -2.01 19.04
N GLU A 171 15.13 -1.70 17.99
CA GLU A 171 16.28 -0.79 18.04
C GLU A 171 15.84 0.62 18.51
N HIS A 172 14.73 1.12 17.98
CA HIS A 172 14.18 2.41 18.40
C HIS A 172 13.74 2.40 19.87
N ALA A 173 13.12 1.31 20.35
CA ALA A 173 12.74 1.19 21.76
C ALA A 173 13.95 1.23 22.71
N VAL A 174 15.07 0.61 22.32
CA VAL A 174 16.33 0.66 23.08
C VAL A 174 16.91 2.08 23.10
N THR A 175 16.94 2.77 21.96
CA THR A 175 17.42 4.17 21.89
C THR A 175 16.64 5.08 22.83
N VAL A 176 15.30 4.97 22.83
CA VAL A 176 14.43 5.77 23.72
C VAL A 176 14.70 5.46 25.19
N GLN A 177 15.01 4.22 25.56
CA GLN A 177 15.38 3.87 26.94
C GLN A 177 16.72 4.49 27.36
N ILE A 178 17.72 4.50 26.46
CA ILE A 178 19.03 5.10 26.74
C ILE A 178 18.91 6.62 26.94
N GLU A 179 18.15 7.30 26.10
CA GLU A 179 17.88 8.75 26.23
C GLU A 179 17.19 9.13 27.54
N GLN A 180 16.49 8.20 28.19
CA GLN A 180 15.83 8.45 29.49
C GLN A 180 16.77 8.34 30.68
N VAL A 181 17.94 7.72 30.49
CA VAL A 181 18.91 7.43 31.57
C VAL A 181 20.09 8.40 31.56
N ILE A 182 20.32 9.13 30.46
CA ILE A 182 21.36 10.15 30.31
C ILE A 182 20.76 11.54 30.53
#